data_AF-A0A321LD64-F1
#
_entry.id   AF-A0A321LD64-F1
#
_cell.length_a   1.000
_cell.length_b   1.000
_cell.length_c   1.000
_cell.angle_alpha   90.00
_cell.angle_beta   90.00
_cell.angle_gamma   90.00
#
_symmetry.space_group_name_H-M   'P 1'
#
loop_
_entity.id
_entity.type
_entity.pdbx_description
1 polymer ?
#
loop_
_entity_poly.entity_id
_entity_poly.type
_entity_poly.pdbx_seq_one_letter_code
_entity_poly.pdbx_strand_id
1 'polypeptide(L)'
;MGMNEREHKHGMGPAPSVELHIEELLLRGFSPRDRFAISDAIEHELTRLIGNGGIAGINAGMAIQRLAGGRFKVAQGMRPGAVGRQIAQTLYRGITPANQSLPQRTQRTERKQK
;
A
#
# COMPACT_ATOMS: atom_id res chain seq x y z
N MET A 1 -24.98 46.23 12.28
CA MET A 1 -24.73 45.85 10.87
C MET A 1 -23.78 44.65 10.89
N GLY A 2 -24.30 43.46 10.57
CA GLY A 2 -23.57 42.25 10.14
C GLY A 2 -22.38 41.75 10.96
N MET A 3 -22.65 40.99 12.02
CA MET A 3 -21.75 39.94 12.51
C MET A 3 -21.65 38.83 11.45
N ASN A 4 -20.46 38.23 11.27
CA ASN A 4 -20.20 36.77 11.26
C ASN A 4 -19.01 36.41 10.37
N GLU A 5 -17.90 36.15 11.07
CA GLU A 5 -16.87 35.18 10.70
C GLU A 5 -17.52 33.93 10.11
N ARG A 6 -17.34 33.73 8.80
CA ARG A 6 -17.59 32.43 8.18
C ARG A 6 -16.40 31.55 8.50
N GLU A 7 -16.43 30.94 9.69
CA GLU A 7 -15.76 29.68 9.94
C GLU A 7 -16.23 28.68 8.88
N HIS A 8 -15.50 28.58 7.77
CA HIS A 8 -15.61 27.45 6.86
C HIS A 8 -15.01 26.24 7.57
N LYS A 9 -15.77 25.68 8.53
CA LYS A 9 -15.63 24.29 8.93
C LYS A 9 -15.99 23.49 7.68
N HIS A 10 -14.98 23.15 6.88
CA HIS A 10 -15.11 22.05 5.94
C HIS A 10 -15.56 20.86 6.78
N GLY A 11 -16.84 20.49 6.63
CA GLY A 11 -17.39 19.31 7.23
C GLY A 11 -16.50 18.15 6.80
N MET A 12 -15.77 17.59 7.75
CA MET A 12 -15.13 16.30 7.57
C MET A 12 -16.29 15.32 7.42
N GLY A 13 -16.69 15.04 6.18
CA GLY A 13 -17.55 13.90 5.89
C GLY A 13 -16.95 12.65 6.54
N PRO A 14 -17.75 11.60 6.82
CA PRO A 14 -17.23 10.39 7.44
C PRO A 14 -15.99 9.93 6.66
N ALA A 15 -14.90 9.72 7.38
CA ALA A 15 -13.68 9.20 6.78
C ALA A 15 -14.04 7.90 6.03
N PRO A 16 -13.50 7.68 4.82
CA PRO A 16 -13.82 6.48 4.06
C PRO A 16 -13.47 5.24 4.88
N SER A 17 -14.46 4.40 5.15
CA SER A 17 -14.25 3.11 5.80
C SER A 17 -13.63 2.14 4.79
N VAL A 18 -12.52 1.52 5.17
CA VAL A 18 -11.82 0.51 4.38
C VAL A 18 -11.91 -0.81 5.11
N GLU A 19 -12.42 -1.83 4.42
CA GLU A 19 -12.33 -3.22 4.84
C GLU A 19 -11.36 -3.96 3.91
N LEU A 20 -10.33 -4.58 4.48
CA LEU A 20 -9.35 -5.38 3.74
C LEU A 20 -9.57 -6.85 4.07
N HIS A 21 -10.00 -7.62 3.07
CA HIS A 21 -10.12 -9.07 3.18
C HIS A 21 -9.01 -9.77 2.41
N ILE A 22 -8.30 -10.69 3.07
CA ILE A 22 -7.23 -11.48 2.47
C ILE A 22 -7.69 -12.94 2.46
N GLU A 23 -8.13 -13.43 1.29
CA GLU A 23 -8.61 -14.81 1.14
C GLU A 23 -7.52 -15.84 1.44
N GLU A 24 -6.30 -15.61 0.94
CA GLU A 24 -5.20 -16.54 1.11
C GLU A 24 -3.85 -15.81 1.22
N LEU A 25 -3.05 -16.21 2.20
CA LEU A 25 -1.68 -15.74 2.38
C LEU A 25 -0.67 -16.90 2.30
N LEU A 26 0.02 -17.00 1.16
CA LEU A 26 1.00 -18.06 0.90
C LEU A 26 2.42 -17.68 1.31
N LEU A 27 2.79 -18.03 2.55
CA LEU A 27 4.15 -17.83 3.10
C LEU A 27 5.05 -19.05 2.86
N ARG A 28 5.55 -19.20 1.63
CA ARG A 28 6.49 -20.28 1.27
C ARG A 28 7.88 -20.04 1.86
N GLY A 29 8.53 -21.11 2.33
CA GLY A 29 9.88 -21.05 2.89
C GLY A 29 9.97 -20.66 4.37
N PHE A 30 8.84 -20.37 5.02
CA PHE A 30 8.78 -20.12 6.46
C PHE A 30 8.31 -21.35 7.24
N SER A 31 8.84 -21.51 8.46
CA SER A 31 8.35 -22.52 9.39
C SER A 31 6.90 -22.20 9.81
N PRO A 32 6.07 -23.19 10.17
CA PRO A 32 4.69 -22.93 10.60
C PRO A 32 4.59 -21.90 11.73
N ARG A 33 5.53 -21.95 12.70
CA ARG A 33 5.60 -21.00 13.81
C ARG A 33 5.84 -19.57 13.33
N ASP A 34 6.75 -19.38 12.38
CA ASP A 34 7.07 -18.07 11.84
C ASP A 34 5.92 -17.52 10.99
N ARG A 35 5.18 -18.39 10.29
CA ARG A 35 4.04 -17.98 9.46
C ARG A 35 2.98 -17.24 10.28
N PHE A 36 2.60 -17.78 11.45
CA PHE A 36 1.62 -17.12 12.31
C PHE A 36 2.11 -15.75 12.79
N ALA A 37 3.36 -15.65 13.25
CA ALA A 37 3.94 -14.39 13.71
C ALA A 37 4.13 -13.37 12.57
N ILE A 38 4.36 -13.83 11.34
CA ILE A 38 4.43 -12.97 10.15
C ILE A 38 3.03 -12.46 9.79
N SER A 39 2.01 -13.33 9.78
CA SER A 39 0.63 -12.95 9.46
C SER A 39 0.09 -11.89 10.41
N ASP A 40 0.25 -12.11 11.72
CA ASP A 40 -0.17 -11.16 12.76
C ASP A 40 0.51 -9.79 12.59
N ALA A 41 1.82 -9.81 12.30
CA ALA A 41 2.56 -8.58 12.05
C ALA A 41 2.16 -7.87 10.73
N ILE A 42 1.69 -8.61 9.72
CA ILE A 42 1.15 -8.03 8.48
C ILE A 42 -0.16 -7.31 8.77
N GLU A 43 -1.10 -7.98 9.46
CA GLU A 43 -2.40 -7.42 9.80
C GLU A 43 -2.26 -6.16 10.64
N HIS A 44 -1.48 -6.23 11.73
CA HIS A 44 -1.29 -5.09 12.62
C HIS A 44 -0.63 -3.89 11.91
N GLU A 45 0.36 -4.13 11.04
CA GLU A 45 1.03 -3.05 10.31
C GLU A 45 0.15 -2.47 9.20
N LEU A 46 -0.64 -3.29 8.49
CA LEU A 46 -1.58 -2.79 7.48
C LEU A 46 -2.67 -1.93 8.13
N THR A 47 -3.23 -2.37 9.27
CA THR A 47 -4.18 -1.58 10.05
C THR A 47 -3.58 -0.24 10.44
N ARG A 48 -2.32 -0.23 10.92
CA ARG A 48 -1.62 1.01 11.28
C ARG A 48 -1.38 1.92 10.08
N LEU A 49 -0.94 1.38 8.94
CA LEU A 49 -0.63 2.15 7.74
C LEU A 49 -1.89 2.75 7.10
N ILE A 50 -2.94 1.95 6.97
CA ILE A 50 -4.23 2.38 6.42
C ILE A 50 -4.92 3.36 7.37
N GLY A 51 -4.92 3.08 8.67
CA GLY A 51 -5.52 3.97 9.67
C GLY A 51 -4.85 5.35 9.73
N ASN A 52 -3.53 5.41 9.55
CA ASN A 52 -2.79 6.67 9.62
C ASN A 52 -2.66 7.40 8.29
N GLY A 53 -2.51 6.66 7.18
CA GLY A 53 -2.21 7.20 5.85
C GLY A 53 -3.37 7.16 4.87
N GLY A 54 -4.46 6.47 5.22
CA GLY A 54 -5.58 6.20 4.31
C GLY A 54 -5.18 5.32 3.14
N ILE A 55 -6.04 5.25 2.12
CA ILE A 55 -5.73 4.64 0.85
C ILE A 55 -6.01 5.64 -0.25
N ALA A 56 -4.96 6.25 -0.79
CA ALA A 56 -5.09 7.20 -1.90
C ALA A 56 -5.19 6.47 -3.24
N GLY A 57 -6.02 7.00 -4.15
CA GLY A 57 -6.10 6.51 -5.53
C GLY A 57 -7.00 5.28 -5.74
N ILE A 58 -7.65 4.76 -4.69
CA ILE A 58 -8.66 3.72 -4.81
C ILE A 58 -10.04 4.37 -4.69
N ASN A 59 -10.75 4.39 -5.83
CA ASN A 59 -12.13 4.85 -5.89
C ASN A 59 -13.08 3.68 -5.68
N ALA A 60 -14.28 3.95 -5.15
CA ALA A 60 -15.35 2.96 -5.07
C ALA A 60 -15.60 2.32 -6.46
N GLY A 61 -15.63 0.99 -6.52
CA GLY A 61 -15.79 0.22 -7.77
C GLY A 61 -14.49 -0.17 -8.47
N MET A 62 -13.31 0.13 -7.90
CA MET A 62 -12.03 -0.33 -8.44
C MET A 62 -11.74 -1.79 -8.06
N ALA A 63 -11.59 -2.66 -9.07
CA ALA A 63 -11.18 -4.04 -8.90
C ALA A 63 -9.72 -4.23 -9.36
N ILE A 64 -8.81 -4.45 -8.43
CA ILE A 64 -7.40 -4.76 -8.74
C ILE A 64 -7.28 -6.27 -8.95
N GLN A 65 -7.28 -6.71 -10.21
CA GLN A 65 -7.16 -8.14 -10.54
C GLN A 65 -5.81 -8.75 -10.11
N ARG A 66 -4.74 -7.93 -10.12
CA ARG A 66 -3.42 -8.35 -9.68
C ARG A 66 -2.64 -7.13 -9.20
N LEU A 67 -2.09 -7.26 -7.99
CA LEU A 67 -1.16 -6.28 -7.44
C LEU A 67 0.25 -6.87 -7.42
N ALA A 68 1.19 -6.22 -8.10
CA ALA A 68 2.60 -6.49 -7.88
C ALA A 68 3.04 -5.80 -6.58
N GLY A 69 2.95 -6.53 -5.46
CA GLY A 69 3.28 -5.99 -4.14
C GLY A 69 4.71 -5.46 -4.04
N GLY A 70 5.65 -5.97 -4.84
CA GLY A 70 7.04 -5.54 -4.87
C GLY A 70 8.00 -6.62 -4.34
N ARG A 71 9.22 -6.20 -3.98
CA ARG A 71 10.26 -7.09 -3.45
C ARG A 71 10.64 -6.65 -2.05
N PHE A 72 10.81 -7.63 -1.17
CA PHE A 72 11.35 -7.43 0.18
C PHE A 72 12.60 -8.30 0.35
N LYS A 73 13.41 -7.99 1.38
CA LYS A 73 14.64 -8.73 1.69
C LYS A 73 14.48 -9.37 3.06
N VAL A 74 14.72 -10.67 3.14
CA VAL A 74 14.76 -11.41 4.41
C VAL A 74 16.22 -11.75 4.69
N ALA A 75 16.77 -11.20 5.76
CA ALA A 75 18.08 -11.58 6.24
C ALA A 75 17.98 -12.81 7.14
N GLN A 76 19.05 -13.60 7.23
CA GLN A 76 19.11 -14.69 8.21
C GLN A 76 18.97 -14.14 9.64
N GLY A 77 18.21 -14.85 10.47
CA GLY A 77 17.94 -14.44 11.85
C GLY A 77 16.97 -13.25 12.01
N MET A 78 16.41 -12.74 10.91
CA MET A 78 15.42 -11.67 10.99
C MET A 78 14.18 -12.17 11.74
N ARG A 79 13.71 -11.37 12.71
CA ARG A 79 12.53 -11.70 13.50
C ARG A 79 11.28 -11.79 12.59
N PRO A 80 10.40 -12.79 12.77
CA PRO A 80 9.17 -12.94 12.00
C PRO A 80 8.33 -11.65 11.92
N GLY A 81 8.15 -10.94 13.03
CA GLY A 81 7.40 -9.67 13.04
C GLY A 81 8.09 -8.51 12.29
N ALA A 82 9.41 -8.56 12.08
CA ALA A 82 10.09 -7.59 11.21
C ALA A 82 9.85 -7.93 9.73
N VAL A 83 9.86 -9.22 9.39
CA VAL A 83 9.50 -9.70 8.05
C VAL A 83 8.06 -9.31 7.70
N GLY A 84 7.10 -9.55 8.61
CA GLY A 84 5.69 -9.18 8.40
C GLY A 84 5.49 -7.68 8.17
N ARG A 85 6.13 -6.82 8.98
CA ARG A 85 6.10 -5.36 8.78
C ARG A 85 6.64 -4.94 7.42
N GLN A 86 7.74 -5.54 6.96
CA GLN A 86 8.32 -5.21 5.67
C GLN A 86 7.40 -5.65 4.51
N ILE A 87 6.74 -6.80 4.63
CA ILE A 87 5.73 -7.26 3.68
C ILE A 87 4.55 -6.28 3.64
N ALA A 88 3.98 -5.92 4.79
CA ALA A 88 2.87 -4.96 4.89
C ALA A 88 3.18 -3.61 4.25
N GLN A 89 4.37 -3.05 4.50
CA GLN A 89 4.80 -1.80 3.87
C GLN A 89 4.91 -1.90 2.36
N THR A 90 5.36 -3.05 1.86
CA THR A 90 5.51 -3.32 0.43
C THR A 90 4.13 -3.43 -0.23
N LEU A 91 3.19 -4.16 0.40
CA LEU A 91 1.79 -4.22 -0.04
C LEU A 91 1.11 -2.85 -0.02
N TYR A 92 1.22 -2.11 1.09
CA TYR A 92 0.60 -0.78 1.24
C TYR A 92 1.05 0.19 0.14
N ARG A 93 2.34 0.19 -0.21
CA ARG A 93 2.87 0.99 -1.33
C ARG A 93 2.39 0.53 -2.70
N GLY A 94 2.11 -0.76 -2.87
CA GLY A 94 1.47 -1.26 -4.09
C GLY A 94 0.03 -0.76 -4.19
N ILE A 95 -0.71 -0.85 -3.09
CA ILE A 95 -2.14 -0.50 -3.00
C ILE A 95 -2.34 1.01 -3.13
N THR A 96 -1.45 1.81 -2.54
CA THR A 96 -1.45 3.28 -2.65
C THR A 96 -0.51 3.70 -3.77
N PRO A 97 -1.00 3.96 -4.99
CA PRO A 97 -0.17 4.57 -6.02
C PRO A 97 0.25 5.97 -5.56
N ALA A 98 1.39 6.05 -4.88
CA ALA A 98 2.11 7.28 -4.68
C ALA A 98 2.53 7.74 -6.07
N ASN A 99 1.76 8.66 -6.65
CA ASN A 99 2.04 9.45 -7.84
C ASN A 99 3.17 8.84 -8.70
N GLN A 100 2.84 7.90 -9.59
CA GLN A 100 3.79 7.36 -10.56
C GLN A 100 4.22 8.50 -11.50
N SER A 101 5.18 9.31 -11.06
CA SER A 101 5.78 10.37 -11.85
C SER A 101 6.64 9.73 -12.96
N LEU A 102 5.97 9.59 -14.11
CA LEU A 102 6.43 9.79 -15.49
C LEU A 102 7.42 8.78 -16.14
N PRO A 103 7.40 8.72 -17.49
CA PRO A 103 7.68 7.54 -18.28
C PRO A 103 9.16 7.44 -18.63
N GLN A 104 9.64 6.21 -18.83
CA GLN A 104 10.91 6.01 -19.51
C GLN A 104 10.76 6.31 -21.00
N ARG A 105 10.87 7.60 -21.34
CA ARG A 105 11.23 8.03 -22.69
C ARG A 105 12.70 7.66 -22.88
N THR A 106 12.96 6.72 -23.77
CA THR A 106 14.15 6.81 -24.62
C THR A 106 13.73 6.42 -26.03
N GLN A 107 13.23 7.42 -26.75
CA GLN A 107 13.46 7.53 -28.18
C GLN A 107 14.98 7.45 -28.37
N ARG A 108 15.48 6.32 -28.86
CA ARG A 108 16.81 6.26 -29.46
C ARG A 108 16.64 6.22 -30.97
N THR A 109 16.50 7.44 -31.51
CA THR A 109 16.95 7.91 -32.83
C THR A 109 16.58 7.06 -34.04
N GLU A 110 15.67 7.62 -34.83
CA GLU A 110 15.88 7.73 -36.29
C GLU A 110 17.38 7.79 -36.62
N ARG A 111 17.88 6.75 -37.29
CA ARG A 111 19.00 6.93 -38.21
C ARG A 111 18.43 6.98 -39.62
N LYS A 112 18.36 8.21 -40.12
CA LYS A 112 18.32 8.55 -41.55
C LYS A 112 19.35 7.72 -42.34
N GLN A 113 18.97 7.46 -43.59
CA GLN A 113 19.80 7.31 -44.79
C GLN A 113 20.52 5.97 -45.00
N LYS A 114 20.01 5.21 -45.98
CA LYS A 114 20.70 5.13 -47.26
C LYS A 114 19.70 4.98 -48.41
#